data_AF-A0A4Y7IT68-F1
#
_entry.id   AF-A0A4Y7IT68-F1
#
_cell.length_a   1.000
_cell.length_b   1.000
_cell.length_c   1.000
_cell.angle_alpha   90.00
_cell.angle_beta   90.00
_cell.angle_gamma   90.00
#
_symmetry.space_group_name_H-M   'P 1'
#
loop_
_entity.id
_entity.type
_entity.pdbx_description
1 polymer ?
#
loop_
_entity_poly.entity_id
_entity_poly.type
_entity_poly.pdbx_seq_one_letter_code
_entity_poly.pdbx_strand_id
1 'polypeptide(L)'
;MSSASQTLLLGMILLCLTSSVIIPSTALNFEDDIRQSAYEVIQGYGFPVGLLPVGVKAFELDKNRGKFAVHLGEGACSFPIFGYEIKYEPTFTGIISNGKLTNLNGISVKVLSFYWVSIIEVLKRDDFSSLLELFQLISLLIIFMILLNVGVCLISVLCMILLCLTSSLITPAAAVEENSNLSAHEILQGYDFPVGLLPVGVTGYELDKSSGKFAVHFGAGDCSFPLSGYQLKYKSTITGVISKGKLINLSGISVRVLFVWANIIEVLKRDQLQFSIGIASAYFPIDSFYDSPKCGCGLNCKPRINPFIVSSS
;
A
#
# COMPACT_ATOMS: atom_id res chain seq x y z
N MET A 1 -13.73 97.09 8.32
CA MET A 1 -12.94 96.22 9.21
C MET A 1 -13.79 95.01 9.57
N SER A 2 -13.29 93.80 9.25
CA SER A 2 -13.75 92.45 9.63
C SER A 2 -15.23 92.11 9.37
N SER A 3 -15.64 91.32 8.38
CA SER A 3 -15.18 89.99 7.91
C SER A 3 -15.28 88.88 8.98
N ALA A 4 -15.90 87.78 8.54
CA ALA A 4 -15.91 86.42 9.09
C ALA A 4 -16.86 86.15 10.28
N SER A 5 -18.09 85.76 9.98
CA SER A 5 -18.74 84.53 10.46
C SER A 5 -20.22 84.57 10.09
N GLN A 6 -20.79 83.44 9.63
CA GLN A 6 -22.20 83.22 9.25
C GLN A 6 -22.60 83.49 7.78
N THR A 7 -22.13 82.66 6.84
CA THR A 7 -22.88 82.29 5.61
C THR A 7 -22.19 81.11 4.88
N LEU A 8 -22.08 79.95 5.54
CA LEU A 8 -21.54 78.74 4.90
C LEU A 8 -22.38 77.49 5.15
N LEU A 9 -23.72 77.62 5.17
CA LEU A 9 -24.60 76.45 5.28
C LEU A 9 -25.75 76.39 4.25
N LEU A 10 -25.78 77.31 3.28
CA LEU A 10 -26.87 77.35 2.29
C LEU A 10 -26.38 77.66 0.88
N GLY A 11 -25.25 77.05 0.50
CA GLY A 11 -24.62 77.12 -0.82
C GLY A 11 -24.52 75.74 -1.46
N MET A 12 -25.67 75.21 -1.88
CA MET A 12 -25.86 74.49 -3.15
C MET A 12 -24.91 73.29 -3.39
N ILE A 13 -25.31 72.03 -3.21
CA ILE A 13 -26.55 71.41 -3.72
C ILE A 13 -26.97 72.02 -5.08
N LEU A 14 -26.03 72.22 -6.00
CA LEU A 14 -26.32 72.44 -7.44
C LEU A 14 -25.08 72.30 -8.35
N LEU A 15 -24.31 71.21 -8.24
CA LEU A 15 -23.35 70.79 -9.27
C LEU A 15 -23.48 69.29 -9.57
N CYS A 16 -24.72 68.86 -9.81
CA CYS A 16 -25.01 67.76 -10.71
C CYS A 16 -25.50 68.39 -12.02
N LEU A 17 -25.15 67.78 -13.16
CA LEU A 17 -25.33 68.24 -14.55
C LEU A 17 -24.23 69.28 -14.92
N THR A 18 -23.11 68.95 -15.54
CA THR A 18 -22.96 68.17 -16.78
C THR A 18 -21.53 67.64 -16.89
N SER A 19 -21.37 66.33 -16.87
CA SER A 19 -20.42 65.61 -17.74
C SER A 19 -20.82 64.14 -17.67
N SER A 20 -21.46 63.71 -18.74
CA SER A 20 -21.89 62.36 -19.01
C SER A 20 -20.71 61.39 -18.87
N VAL A 21 -20.66 60.63 -17.77
CA VAL A 21 -19.95 59.35 -17.76
C VAL A 21 -20.99 58.28 -17.50
N ILE A 22 -21.15 57.49 -18.55
CA ILE A 22 -21.99 56.31 -18.65
C ILE A 22 -21.66 55.38 -17.49
N ILE A 23 -22.68 55.00 -16.73
CA ILE A 23 -22.63 53.90 -15.77
C ILE A 23 -22.55 52.60 -16.59
N PRO A 24 -21.52 51.77 -16.42
CA PRO A 24 -21.73 50.36 -16.18
C PRO A 24 -21.79 50.16 -14.67
N SER A 25 -22.80 49.40 -14.26
CA SER A 25 -23.20 49.11 -12.88
C SER A 25 -22.05 49.19 -11.89
N THR A 26 -22.24 50.02 -10.85
CA THR A 26 -21.54 49.93 -9.57
C THR A 26 -21.17 48.48 -9.32
N ALA A 27 -19.86 48.25 -9.26
CA ALA A 27 -19.23 46.96 -9.13
C ALA A 27 -20.05 46.08 -8.18
N LEU A 28 -20.52 44.98 -8.75
CA LEU A 28 -21.04 43.82 -8.06
C LEU A 28 -20.32 43.65 -6.71
N ASN A 29 -21.10 43.34 -5.69
CA ASN A 29 -20.67 42.74 -4.44
C ASN A 29 -19.58 41.65 -4.69
N PHE A 30 -18.30 42.05 -4.77
CA PHE A 30 -17.19 41.14 -5.05
C PHE A 30 -16.13 41.16 -3.96
N GLU A 31 -16.40 41.87 -2.86
CA GLU A 31 -15.60 41.78 -1.63
C GLU A 31 -16.36 41.04 -0.51
N ASP A 32 -17.42 40.32 -0.88
CA ASP A 32 -18.20 39.42 0.02
C ASP A 32 -18.04 37.93 -0.36
N ASP A 33 -17.15 37.61 -1.32
CA ASP A 33 -16.94 36.25 -1.86
C ASP A 33 -15.48 35.73 -1.71
N ILE A 34 -14.62 36.48 -0.99
CA ILE A 34 -13.23 36.07 -0.67
C ILE A 34 -13.09 35.83 0.84
N ARG A 35 -13.94 34.98 1.43
CA ARG A 35 -13.65 34.31 2.72
C ARG A 35 -14.74 33.30 3.11
N GLN A 36 -15.08 32.39 2.20
CA GLN A 36 -15.33 31.04 2.70
C GLN A 36 -13.98 30.54 3.21
N SER A 37 -13.74 30.68 4.52
CA SER A 37 -12.45 30.29 5.07
C SER A 37 -12.22 28.83 4.69
N ALA A 38 -11.03 28.48 4.18
CA ALA A 38 -10.75 27.10 3.77
C ALA A 38 -11.14 26.09 4.86
N TYR A 39 -10.98 26.51 6.13
CA TYR A 39 -11.38 25.82 7.35
C TYR A 39 -12.90 25.61 7.48
N GLU A 40 -13.75 26.56 7.09
CA GLU A 40 -15.21 26.38 7.05
C GLU A 40 -15.62 25.41 5.94
N VAL A 41 -14.98 25.51 4.77
CA VAL A 41 -15.28 24.62 3.65
C VAL A 41 -14.98 23.18 4.02
N ILE A 42 -13.78 22.89 4.55
CA ILE A 42 -13.43 21.52 4.94
C ILE A 42 -14.31 20.97 6.08
N GLN A 43 -14.77 21.83 6.99
CA GLN A 43 -15.75 21.46 8.02
C GLN A 43 -17.09 21.07 7.42
N GLY A 44 -17.56 21.78 6.39
CA GLY A 44 -18.78 21.45 5.65
C GLY A 44 -18.76 20.04 5.03
N TYR A 45 -17.57 19.55 4.67
CA TYR A 45 -17.36 18.18 4.17
C TYR A 45 -17.04 17.16 5.28
N GLY A 46 -17.13 17.55 6.56
CA GLY A 46 -16.98 16.66 7.71
C GLY A 46 -15.54 16.48 8.22
N PHE A 47 -14.62 17.39 7.89
CA PHE A 47 -13.25 17.36 8.40
C PHE A 47 -13.02 18.39 9.53
N PRO A 48 -12.20 18.05 10.54
CA PRO A 48 -11.85 19.01 11.59
C PRO A 48 -10.94 20.11 11.04
N VAL A 49 -11.07 21.33 11.60
CA VAL A 49 -10.27 22.50 11.20
C VAL A 49 -8.76 22.29 11.25
N GLY A 50 -8.28 21.42 12.15
CA GLY A 50 -6.86 21.12 12.33
C GLY A 50 -6.23 20.30 11.20
N LEU A 51 -6.99 19.94 10.16
CA LEU A 51 -6.46 19.27 8.98
C LEU A 51 -5.65 20.19 8.06
N LEU A 52 -5.92 21.50 8.11
CA LEU A 52 -5.18 22.53 7.38
C LEU A 52 -4.23 23.25 8.35
N PRO A 53 -2.98 23.54 7.95
CA PRO A 53 -2.10 24.37 8.74
C PRO A 53 -2.61 25.82 8.77
N VAL A 54 -2.25 26.54 9.84
CA VAL A 54 -2.56 27.97 9.96
C VAL A 54 -1.88 28.77 8.84
N GLY A 55 -2.52 29.85 8.38
CA GLY A 55 -1.91 30.77 7.41
C GLY A 55 -2.21 30.52 5.94
N VAL A 56 -3.25 29.73 5.62
CA VAL A 56 -3.82 29.62 4.26
C VAL A 56 -4.08 31.03 3.67
N LYS A 57 -3.52 31.29 2.48
CA LYS A 57 -3.62 32.58 1.77
C LYS A 57 -4.71 32.58 0.71
N ALA A 58 -4.86 31.48 0.00
CA ALA A 58 -5.90 31.29 -0.99
C ALA A 58 -6.41 29.84 -0.97
N PHE A 59 -7.68 29.68 -1.33
CA PHE A 59 -8.35 28.40 -1.39
C PHE A 59 -9.27 28.39 -2.60
N GLU A 60 -9.12 27.38 -3.45
CA GLU A 60 -9.95 27.17 -4.63
C GLU A 60 -10.73 25.88 -4.47
N LEU A 61 -12.02 25.88 -4.83
CA LEU A 61 -12.86 24.69 -4.84
C LEU A 61 -13.76 24.67 -6.08
N ASP A 62 -13.61 23.64 -6.88
CA ASP A 62 -14.59 23.26 -7.90
C ASP A 62 -15.68 22.40 -7.25
N LYS A 63 -16.82 23.03 -6.91
CA LYS A 63 -17.95 22.36 -6.23
C LYS A 63 -18.55 21.19 -7.02
N ASN A 64 -18.43 21.19 -8.35
CA ASN A 64 -18.99 20.13 -9.19
C ASN A 64 -18.15 18.85 -9.16
N ARG A 65 -16.82 19.02 -9.15
CA ARG A 65 -15.87 17.89 -9.16
C ARG A 65 -15.26 17.58 -7.79
N GLY A 66 -15.47 18.45 -6.80
CA GLY A 66 -14.81 18.38 -5.50
C GLY A 66 -13.31 18.69 -5.55
N LYS A 67 -12.77 19.15 -6.68
CA LYS A 67 -11.33 19.44 -6.80
C LYS A 67 -11.00 20.71 -6.02
N PHE A 68 -10.03 20.63 -5.11
CA PHE A 68 -9.59 21.78 -4.33
C PHE A 68 -8.08 22.05 -4.46
N ALA A 69 -7.70 23.31 -4.24
CA ALA A 69 -6.32 23.74 -4.11
C ALA A 69 -6.19 24.69 -2.92
N VAL A 70 -5.13 24.52 -2.12
CA VAL A 70 -4.81 25.36 -0.97
C VAL A 70 -3.43 25.96 -1.19
N HIS A 71 -3.31 27.27 -1.00
CA HIS A 71 -2.05 28.00 -1.15
C HIS A 71 -1.56 28.53 0.20
N LEU A 72 -0.38 28.09 0.61
CA LEU A 72 0.32 28.44 1.85
C LEU A 72 1.48 29.39 1.53
N GLY A 73 1.22 30.71 1.50
CA GLY A 73 2.22 31.80 1.51
C GLY A 73 3.60 31.51 0.90
N GLU A 74 4.67 32.00 1.55
CA GLU A 74 6.04 31.80 1.10
C GLU A 74 6.70 30.62 1.82
N GLY A 75 6.58 29.42 1.23
CA GLY A 75 7.38 28.25 1.59
C GLY A 75 6.59 27.02 2.06
N ALA A 76 7.26 25.87 2.05
CA ALA A 76 6.71 24.64 2.61
C ALA A 76 6.63 24.74 4.15
N CYS A 77 5.57 24.21 4.75
CA CYS A 77 5.35 24.21 6.19
C CYS A 77 5.55 22.80 6.75
N SER A 78 6.39 22.62 7.77
CA SER A 78 6.59 21.34 8.46
C SER A 78 6.40 21.47 9.96
N PHE A 79 5.67 20.53 10.58
CA PHE A 79 5.42 20.54 12.02
C PHE A 79 5.12 19.13 12.58
N PRO A 80 5.43 18.87 13.86
CA PRO A 80 5.16 17.58 14.48
C PRO A 80 3.70 17.46 14.93
N ILE A 81 3.07 16.31 14.67
CA ILE A 81 1.73 15.93 15.17
C ILE A 81 1.78 14.49 15.67
N PHE A 82 1.43 14.25 16.95
CA PHE A 82 1.37 12.92 17.56
C PHE A 82 2.62 12.04 17.34
N GLY A 83 3.81 12.65 17.31
CA GLY A 83 5.09 11.95 17.09
C GLY A 83 5.49 11.75 15.62
N TYR A 84 4.67 12.22 14.67
CA TYR A 84 4.98 12.24 13.24
C TYR A 84 5.34 13.67 12.79
N GLU A 85 6.22 13.84 11.82
CA GLU A 85 6.50 15.15 11.20
C GLU A 85 5.68 15.26 9.91
N ILE A 86 4.75 16.21 9.84
CA ILE A 86 3.93 16.46 8.64
C ILE A 86 4.49 17.67 7.90
N LYS A 87 4.58 17.56 6.57
CA LYS A 87 5.02 18.61 5.67
C LYS A 87 3.94 18.90 4.63
N TYR A 88 3.64 20.18 4.47
CA TYR A 88 2.79 20.72 3.42
C TYR A 88 3.67 21.52 2.45
N GLU A 89 3.47 21.29 1.16
CA GLU A 89 4.04 22.13 0.11
C GLU A 89 3.34 23.50 0.05
N PRO A 90 3.98 24.53 -0.54
CA PRO A 90 3.38 25.87 -0.67
C PRO A 90 2.03 25.86 -1.39
N THR A 91 1.78 24.85 -2.21
CA THR A 91 0.48 24.59 -2.82
C THR A 91 0.21 23.11 -2.75
N PHE A 92 -0.93 22.73 -2.19
CA PHE A 92 -1.38 21.35 -2.16
C PHE A 92 -2.80 21.24 -2.68
N THR A 93 -3.11 20.09 -3.27
CA THR A 93 -4.35 19.88 -4.03
C THR A 93 -4.95 18.53 -3.71
N GLY A 94 -6.22 18.34 -4.06
CA GLY A 94 -6.87 17.05 -3.98
C GLY A 94 -8.32 17.11 -4.43
N ILE A 95 -9.05 16.03 -4.14
CA ILE A 95 -10.49 15.92 -4.34
C ILE A 95 -11.13 15.73 -2.97
N ILE A 96 -12.01 16.65 -2.58
CA ILE A 96 -12.80 16.62 -1.36
C ILE A 96 -14.22 16.15 -1.64
N SER A 97 -14.70 15.26 -0.79
CA SER A 97 -16.05 14.72 -0.75
C SER A 97 -16.46 14.51 0.71
N ASN A 98 -17.73 14.24 0.98
CA ASN A 98 -18.23 14.06 2.34
C ASN A 98 -17.45 12.96 3.07
N GLY A 99 -16.66 13.33 4.07
CA GLY A 99 -15.84 12.43 4.87
C GLY A 99 -14.61 11.83 4.15
N LYS A 100 -14.30 12.25 2.92
CA LYS A 100 -13.20 11.67 2.14
C LYS A 100 -12.40 12.71 1.35
N LEU A 101 -11.07 12.67 1.50
CA LEU A 101 -10.10 13.36 0.64
C LEU A 101 -9.34 12.32 -0.17
N THR A 102 -9.23 12.52 -1.49
CA THR A 102 -8.47 11.62 -2.39
C THR A 102 -7.61 12.41 -3.34
N ASN A 103 -6.70 11.70 -4.02
CA ASN A 103 -5.81 12.28 -5.02
C ASN A 103 -5.02 13.48 -4.47
N LEU A 104 -4.66 13.38 -3.19
CA LEU A 104 -3.95 14.41 -2.48
C LEU A 104 -2.52 14.51 -3.02
N ASN A 105 -2.07 15.74 -3.25
CA ASN A 105 -0.72 16.05 -3.67
C ASN A 105 -0.20 17.26 -2.90
N GLY A 106 1.07 17.21 -2.49
CA GLY A 106 1.71 18.27 -1.71
C GLY A 106 1.57 18.14 -0.19
N ILE A 107 1.08 17.01 0.33
CA ILE A 107 1.08 16.70 1.77
C ILE A 107 1.90 15.43 1.98
N SER A 108 2.85 15.46 2.91
CA SER A 108 3.73 14.34 3.22
C SER A 108 3.87 14.13 4.72
N VAL A 109 4.08 12.89 5.12
CA VAL A 109 4.45 12.52 6.49
C VAL A 109 5.84 11.91 6.51
N LYS A 110 6.64 12.28 7.50
CA LYS A 110 7.96 11.70 7.71
C LYS A 110 7.82 10.35 8.41
N VAL A 111 8.36 9.33 7.78
CA VAL A 111 8.44 7.96 8.29
C VAL A 111 9.92 7.64 8.49
N LEU A 112 10.26 7.07 9.65
CA LEU A 112 11.66 6.92 10.09
C LEU A 112 12.39 8.28 10.19
N SER A 113 13.70 8.27 10.40
CA SER A 113 14.47 9.50 10.64
C SER A 113 14.64 10.41 9.42
N PHE A 114 14.35 9.97 8.19
CA PHE A 114 14.69 10.74 6.97
C PHE A 114 13.78 10.55 5.74
N TYR A 115 12.74 9.71 5.79
CA TYR A 115 11.94 9.41 4.60
C TYR A 115 10.60 10.14 4.61
N TRP A 116 10.20 10.75 3.50
CA TRP A 116 8.91 11.43 3.36
C TRP A 116 7.99 10.61 2.46
N VAL A 117 6.80 10.29 2.96
CA VAL A 117 5.76 9.56 2.24
C VAL A 117 4.63 10.54 1.91
N SER A 118 4.26 10.64 0.64
CA SER A 118 3.11 11.45 0.21
C SER A 118 1.80 10.82 0.69
N ILE A 119 0.95 11.63 1.28
CA ILE A 119 -0.41 11.23 1.68
C ILE A 119 -1.31 11.39 0.46
N ILE A 120 -1.93 10.30 0.01
CA ILE A 120 -2.79 10.28 -1.18
C ILE A 120 -4.29 10.31 -0.86
N GLU A 121 -4.68 9.89 0.34
CA GLU A 121 -6.07 9.73 0.75
C GLU A 121 -6.23 9.92 2.27
N VAL A 122 -7.33 10.56 2.70
CA VAL A 122 -7.71 10.75 4.10
C VAL A 122 -9.21 10.48 4.25
N LEU A 123 -9.57 9.61 5.21
CA LEU A 123 -10.96 9.24 5.50
C LEU A 123 -11.36 9.73 6.90
N LYS A 124 -12.64 10.13 7.05
CA LYS A 124 -13.24 10.51 8.32
C LYS A 124 -13.44 9.27 9.19
N ARG A 125 -13.06 9.36 10.47
CA ARG A 125 -13.07 8.27 11.45
C ARG A 125 -14.44 7.60 11.65
N ASP A 126 -15.53 8.32 11.40
CA ASP A 126 -16.90 7.81 11.64
C ASP A 126 -17.30 6.67 10.69
N ASP A 127 -16.64 6.51 9.53
CA ASP A 127 -16.88 5.37 8.61
C ASP A 127 -16.28 4.04 9.10
N PHE A 128 -15.43 4.07 10.14
CA PHE A 128 -14.72 2.89 10.64
C PHE A 128 -15.34 2.28 11.91
N SER A 129 -16.38 2.89 12.50
CA SER A 129 -16.90 2.49 13.81
C SER A 129 -17.51 1.09 13.84
N SER A 130 -18.18 0.66 12.76
CA SER A 130 -18.77 -0.68 12.66
C SER A 130 -17.73 -1.75 12.37
N LEU A 131 -16.73 -1.42 11.56
CA LEU A 131 -15.64 -2.33 11.18
C LEU A 131 -14.62 -2.51 12.31
N LEU A 132 -14.42 -1.50 13.17
CA LEU A 132 -13.48 -1.60 14.29
C LEU A 132 -14.04 -2.48 15.41
N GLU A 133 -15.33 -2.38 15.75
CA GLU A 133 -15.99 -3.30 16.70
C GLU A 133 -15.96 -4.73 16.16
N LEU A 134 -16.24 -4.91 14.85
CA LEU A 134 -16.14 -6.20 14.20
C LEU A 134 -14.70 -6.72 14.19
N PHE A 135 -13.72 -5.87 13.92
CA PHE A 135 -12.30 -6.24 13.94
C PHE A 135 -11.81 -6.56 15.36
N GLN A 136 -12.29 -5.87 16.39
CA GLN A 136 -12.03 -6.19 17.78
C GLN A 136 -12.65 -7.53 18.15
N LEU A 137 -13.89 -7.82 17.73
CA LEU A 137 -14.56 -9.10 18.00
C LEU A 137 -13.91 -10.26 17.23
N ILE A 138 -13.55 -10.04 15.97
CA ILE A 138 -12.80 -10.99 15.13
C ILE A 138 -11.41 -11.21 15.72
N SER A 139 -10.71 -10.16 16.16
CA SER A 139 -9.41 -10.27 16.83
C SER A 139 -9.53 -11.03 18.14
N LEU A 140 -10.55 -10.78 18.96
CA LEU A 140 -10.80 -11.52 20.20
C LEU A 140 -11.14 -13.01 19.93
N LEU A 141 -11.92 -13.29 18.88
CA LEU A 141 -12.24 -14.64 18.42
C LEU A 141 -10.98 -15.36 17.89
N ILE A 142 -10.13 -14.66 17.12
CA ILE A 142 -8.86 -15.19 16.64
C ILE A 142 -7.91 -15.44 17.82
N ILE A 143 -7.81 -14.53 18.79
CA ILE A 143 -7.03 -14.71 20.02
C ILE A 143 -7.57 -15.89 20.82
N PHE A 144 -8.89 -16.05 20.96
CA PHE A 144 -9.51 -17.18 21.63
C PHE A 144 -9.24 -18.51 20.90
N MET A 145 -9.33 -18.53 19.57
CA MET A 145 -8.98 -19.68 18.73
C MET A 145 -7.48 -20.02 18.83
N ILE A 146 -6.60 -19.01 18.89
CA ILE A 146 -5.16 -19.19 19.11
C ILE A 146 -4.91 -19.72 20.52
N LEU A 147 -5.57 -19.20 21.56
CA LEU A 147 -5.44 -19.68 22.93
C LEU A 147 -5.92 -21.13 23.09
N LEU A 148 -7.03 -21.49 22.43
CA LEU A 148 -7.50 -22.88 22.36
C LEU A 148 -6.50 -23.77 21.62
N ASN A 149 -5.94 -23.31 20.50
CA ASN A 149 -4.97 -24.08 19.71
C ASN A 149 -3.60 -24.19 20.41
N VAL A 150 -3.16 -23.16 21.13
CA VAL A 150 -1.99 -23.16 22.02
C VAL A 150 -2.22 -24.11 23.20
N GLY A 151 -3.43 -24.15 23.75
CA GLY A 151 -3.84 -25.13 24.76
C GLY A 151 -3.78 -26.57 24.24
N VAL A 152 -4.32 -26.82 23.03
CA VAL A 152 -4.21 -28.12 22.35
C VAL A 152 -2.75 -28.48 22.03
N CYS A 153 -1.93 -27.51 21.63
CA CYS A 153 -0.49 -27.68 21.44
C CYS A 153 0.22 -28.04 22.75
N LEU A 154 -0.12 -27.39 23.87
CA LEU A 154 0.48 -27.66 25.17
C LEU A 154 0.13 -29.07 25.65
N ILE A 155 -1.12 -29.50 25.43
CA ILE A 155 -1.58 -30.87 25.72
C ILE A 155 -0.88 -31.88 24.80
N SER A 156 -0.74 -31.59 23.51
CA SER A 156 -0.04 -32.44 22.55
C SER A 156 1.46 -32.57 22.86
N VAL A 157 2.11 -31.49 23.29
CA VAL A 157 3.52 -31.50 23.71
C VAL A 157 3.69 -32.25 25.02
N LEU A 158 2.77 -32.08 25.98
CA LEU A 158 2.77 -32.86 27.23
C LEU A 158 2.58 -34.36 26.96
N CYS A 159 1.72 -34.73 26.01
CA CYS A 159 1.56 -36.11 25.54
C CYS A 159 2.81 -36.63 24.82
N MET A 160 3.46 -35.84 23.96
CA MET A 160 4.72 -36.20 23.31
C MET A 160 5.86 -36.39 24.31
N ILE A 161 5.95 -35.55 25.35
CA ILE A 161 6.94 -35.70 26.42
C ILE A 161 6.67 -37.00 27.22
N LEU A 162 5.40 -37.30 27.51
CA LEU A 162 5.00 -38.53 28.19
C LEU A 162 5.28 -39.79 27.35
N LEU A 163 5.10 -39.70 26.02
CA LEU A 163 5.48 -40.75 25.06
C LEU A 163 7.00 -40.94 24.99
N CYS A 164 7.77 -39.84 24.93
CA CYS A 164 9.23 -39.86 24.92
C CYS A 164 9.85 -40.44 26.20
N LEU A 165 9.20 -40.28 27.36
CA LEU A 165 9.64 -40.88 28.62
C LEU A 165 9.50 -42.42 28.63
N THR A 166 8.75 -43.01 27.69
CA THR A 166 8.49 -44.46 27.63
C THR A 166 9.19 -45.19 26.48
N SER A 167 9.86 -44.50 25.57
CA SER A 167 10.53 -45.12 24.42
C SER A 167 12.05 -45.15 24.59
N SER A 168 12.56 -46.24 25.17
CA SER A 168 13.95 -46.68 24.96
C SER A 168 14.03 -47.58 23.73
N LEU A 169 15.09 -47.37 22.93
CA LEU A 169 15.55 -48.15 21.79
C LEU A 169 14.70 -48.09 20.52
N ILE A 170 15.13 -47.29 19.55
CA ILE A 170 15.26 -47.68 18.13
C ILE A 170 16.36 -46.80 17.50
N THR A 171 17.35 -47.44 16.91
CA THR A 171 18.35 -46.85 16.01
C THR A 171 17.74 -46.55 14.64
N PRO A 172 17.99 -45.40 14.00
CA PRO A 172 17.73 -45.27 12.57
C PRO A 172 18.97 -45.64 11.75
N ALA A 173 18.78 -46.65 10.89
CA ALA A 173 19.63 -46.90 9.75
C ALA A 173 19.56 -45.72 8.76
N ALA A 174 20.68 -45.44 8.10
CA ALA A 174 20.70 -44.59 6.92
C ALA A 174 19.78 -45.19 5.84
N ALA A 175 18.92 -44.37 5.26
CA ALA A 175 18.22 -44.70 4.04
C ALA A 175 18.60 -43.67 2.97
N VAL A 176 19.36 -44.18 2.00
CA VAL A 176 19.70 -43.55 0.73
C VAL A 176 18.61 -43.90 -0.28
N GLU A 177 18.23 -42.90 -1.07
CA GLU A 177 17.57 -42.92 -2.39
C GLU A 177 16.24 -43.66 -2.60
N GLU A 178 15.31 -42.95 -3.24
CA GLU A 178 14.65 -43.52 -4.42
C GLU A 178 14.54 -42.45 -5.51
N ASN A 179 15.38 -42.65 -6.52
CA ASN A 179 15.43 -41.96 -7.79
C ASN A 179 14.15 -42.25 -8.60
N SER A 180 13.23 -41.30 -8.59
CA SER A 180 12.55 -40.91 -9.82
C SER A 180 13.13 -39.54 -10.16
N ASN A 181 13.65 -39.39 -11.37
CA ASN A 181 14.37 -38.19 -11.84
C ASN A 181 13.39 -37.02 -12.09
N LEU A 182 12.50 -36.78 -11.12
CA LEU A 182 11.51 -35.72 -11.15
C LEU A 182 12.22 -34.41 -10.84
N SER A 183 11.98 -33.43 -11.68
CA SER A 183 12.37 -32.04 -11.46
C SER A 183 11.63 -31.44 -10.25
N ALA A 184 12.19 -30.37 -9.67
CA ALA A 184 11.53 -29.64 -8.59
C ALA A 184 10.12 -29.14 -8.98
N HIS A 185 9.92 -28.80 -10.26
CA HIS A 185 8.63 -28.39 -10.81
C HIS A 185 7.60 -29.53 -10.80
N GLU A 186 8.00 -30.75 -11.13
CA GLU A 186 7.13 -31.93 -11.09
C GLU A 186 6.78 -32.33 -9.64
N ILE A 187 7.75 -32.24 -8.74
CA ILE A 187 7.51 -32.45 -7.30
C ILE A 187 6.46 -31.45 -6.80
N LEU A 188 6.59 -30.17 -7.16
CA LEU A 188 5.65 -29.12 -6.78
C LEU A 188 4.21 -29.45 -7.24
N GLN A 189 4.06 -29.94 -8.48
CA GLN A 189 2.77 -30.42 -9.00
C GLN A 189 2.19 -31.58 -8.20
N GLY A 190 3.03 -32.52 -7.76
CA GLY A 190 2.61 -33.64 -6.90
C GLY A 190 1.98 -33.22 -5.58
N TYR A 191 2.24 -31.98 -5.13
CA TYR A 191 1.64 -31.37 -3.94
C TYR A 191 0.52 -30.36 -4.27
N ASP A 192 -0.13 -30.48 -5.43
CA ASP A 192 -1.26 -29.66 -5.91
C ASP A 192 -0.94 -28.19 -6.22
N PHE A 193 0.30 -27.88 -6.55
CA PHE A 193 0.73 -26.54 -6.94
C PHE A 193 1.04 -26.43 -8.43
N PRO A 194 0.80 -25.27 -9.06
CA PRO A 194 1.15 -25.08 -10.46
C PRO A 194 2.67 -24.84 -10.60
N VAL A 195 3.24 -25.26 -11.75
CA VAL A 195 4.68 -25.20 -12.01
C VAL A 195 5.26 -23.78 -11.97
N GLY A 196 4.45 -22.77 -12.29
CA GLY A 196 4.87 -21.39 -12.40
C GLY A 196 5.12 -20.67 -11.08
N LEU A 197 4.94 -21.34 -9.95
CA LEU A 197 5.43 -20.84 -8.65
C LEU A 197 6.96 -20.82 -8.55
N LEU A 198 7.64 -21.68 -9.32
CA LEU A 198 9.10 -21.71 -9.40
C LEU A 198 9.58 -21.15 -10.76
N PRO A 199 10.52 -20.18 -10.74
CA PRO A 199 11.17 -19.72 -11.96
C PRO A 199 11.91 -20.84 -12.68
N VAL A 200 12.13 -20.66 -13.98
CA VAL A 200 13.01 -21.52 -14.78
C VAL A 200 14.45 -21.37 -14.29
N GLY A 201 15.23 -22.46 -14.32
CA GLY A 201 16.66 -22.45 -13.95
C GLY A 201 16.96 -23.05 -12.58
N VAL A 202 16.04 -23.84 -12.02
CA VAL A 202 16.31 -24.71 -10.87
C VAL A 202 17.35 -25.75 -11.29
N THR A 203 18.44 -25.84 -10.52
CA THR A 203 19.53 -26.80 -10.77
C THR A 203 19.47 -28.03 -9.88
N GLY A 204 18.72 -27.96 -8.78
CA GLY A 204 18.54 -29.09 -7.86
C GLY A 204 17.56 -28.75 -6.75
N TYR A 205 17.15 -29.78 -6.02
CA TYR A 205 16.30 -29.65 -4.83
C TYR A 205 16.62 -30.75 -3.82
N GLU A 206 16.23 -30.51 -2.59
CA GLU A 206 16.21 -31.46 -1.48
C GLU A 206 14.76 -31.54 -0.98
N LEU A 207 14.27 -32.75 -0.70
CA LEU A 207 12.95 -32.95 -0.11
C LEU A 207 12.99 -34.13 0.86
N ASP A 208 12.73 -33.85 2.13
CA ASP A 208 12.36 -34.87 3.10
C ASP A 208 10.85 -35.13 2.98
N LYS A 209 10.48 -36.24 2.34
CA LYS A 209 9.07 -36.62 2.14
C LYS A 209 8.31 -36.86 3.45
N SER A 210 9.00 -37.18 4.55
CA SER A 210 8.36 -37.45 5.83
C SER A 210 7.97 -36.18 6.58
N SER A 211 8.85 -35.18 6.59
CA SER A 211 8.61 -33.90 7.25
C SER A 211 8.06 -32.82 6.33
N GLY A 212 8.18 -33.00 5.01
CA GLY A 212 7.86 -31.99 3.99
C GLY A 212 8.91 -30.87 3.89
N LYS A 213 10.00 -30.92 4.65
CA LYS A 213 11.06 -29.91 4.55
C LYS A 213 11.74 -29.99 3.20
N PHE A 214 11.91 -28.84 2.56
CA PHE A 214 12.54 -28.77 1.25
C PHE A 214 13.54 -27.62 1.13
N ALA A 215 14.46 -27.79 0.18
CA ALA A 215 15.31 -26.73 -0.34
C ALA A 215 15.29 -26.78 -1.88
N VAL A 216 15.29 -25.62 -2.54
CA VAL A 216 15.40 -25.50 -4.00
C VAL A 216 16.57 -24.59 -4.33
N HIS A 217 17.41 -24.98 -5.29
CA HIS A 217 18.64 -24.29 -5.65
C HIS A 217 18.63 -23.78 -7.09
N PHE A 218 19.12 -22.56 -7.29
CA PHE A 218 19.33 -21.92 -8.59
C PHE A 218 20.82 -21.71 -8.84
N GLY A 219 21.30 -22.11 -10.03
CA GLY A 219 22.73 -22.05 -10.35
C GLY A 219 23.29 -20.66 -10.66
N ALA A 220 22.44 -19.69 -11.03
CA ALA A 220 22.85 -18.37 -11.50
C ALA A 220 22.82 -17.26 -10.42
N GLY A 221 22.67 -17.62 -9.14
CA GLY A 221 22.55 -16.67 -8.02
C GLY A 221 21.11 -16.23 -7.75
N ASP A 222 20.95 -15.07 -7.11
CA ASP A 222 19.63 -14.47 -6.84
C ASP A 222 18.91 -14.13 -8.15
N CYS A 223 17.63 -14.47 -8.24
CA CYS A 223 16.79 -14.19 -9.38
C CYS A 223 15.79 -13.05 -9.08
N SER A 224 15.59 -12.11 -10.00
CA SER A 224 14.58 -11.05 -9.85
C SER A 224 13.88 -10.75 -11.17
N PHE A 225 12.58 -10.49 -11.11
CA PHE A 225 11.76 -10.17 -12.28
C PHE A 225 10.46 -9.47 -11.89
N PRO A 226 9.87 -8.66 -12.80
CA PRO A 226 8.54 -8.12 -12.62
C PRO A 226 7.47 -9.17 -12.95
N LEU A 227 6.39 -9.21 -12.16
CA LEU A 227 5.20 -10.03 -12.43
C LEU A 227 3.95 -9.31 -11.92
N SER A 228 2.96 -9.13 -12.79
CA SER A 228 1.65 -8.55 -12.44
C SER A 228 1.72 -7.25 -11.62
N GLY A 229 2.65 -6.35 -11.97
CA GLY A 229 2.85 -5.07 -11.28
C GLY A 229 3.73 -5.12 -10.03
N TYR A 230 4.16 -6.30 -9.59
CA TYR A 230 5.07 -6.50 -8.47
C TYR A 230 6.50 -6.79 -8.95
N GLN A 231 7.48 -6.48 -8.11
CA GLN A 231 8.87 -6.94 -8.30
C GLN A 231 9.11 -8.12 -7.37
N LEU A 232 9.39 -9.29 -7.94
CA LEU A 232 9.70 -10.51 -7.20
C LEU A 232 11.21 -10.72 -7.16
N LYS A 233 11.68 -11.23 -6.03
CA LYS A 233 13.06 -11.65 -5.82
C LYS A 233 13.08 -13.03 -5.19
N TYR A 234 13.77 -13.95 -5.84
CA TYR A 234 14.06 -15.30 -5.41
C TYR A 234 15.56 -15.34 -5.07
N LYS A 235 15.94 -15.87 -3.92
CA LYS A 235 17.34 -16.10 -3.58
C LYS A 235 17.86 -17.34 -4.31
N SER A 236 19.18 -17.48 -4.36
CA SER A 236 19.83 -18.70 -4.90
C SER A 236 19.37 -20.00 -4.24
N THR A 237 18.97 -19.93 -2.97
CA THR A 237 18.36 -21.05 -2.25
C THR A 237 17.03 -20.60 -1.63
N ILE A 238 15.99 -21.40 -1.85
CA ILE A 238 14.67 -21.26 -1.23
C ILE A 238 14.44 -22.45 -0.32
N THR A 239 13.90 -22.21 0.87
CA THR A 239 13.56 -23.27 1.82
C THR A 239 12.15 -23.11 2.33
N GLY A 240 11.59 -24.20 2.86
CA GLY A 240 10.30 -24.19 3.51
C GLY A 240 9.83 -25.59 3.86
N VAL A 241 8.54 -25.70 4.16
CA VAL A 241 7.84 -26.96 4.36
C VAL A 241 6.68 -27.05 3.39
N ILE A 242 6.66 -28.12 2.59
CA ILE A 242 5.61 -28.41 1.61
C ILE A 242 4.68 -29.51 2.13
N SER A 243 3.40 -29.29 1.90
CA SER A 243 2.31 -30.25 2.09
C SER A 243 1.27 -30.02 1.00
N LYS A 244 0.30 -30.92 0.87
CA LYS A 244 -0.69 -30.86 -0.20
C LYS A 244 -1.47 -29.53 -0.14
N GLY A 245 -1.32 -28.70 -1.16
CA GLY A 245 -1.93 -27.38 -1.28
C GLY A 245 -1.42 -26.32 -0.30
N LYS A 246 -0.29 -26.55 0.41
CA LYS A 246 0.25 -25.61 1.40
C LYS A 246 1.77 -25.60 1.46
N LEU A 247 2.34 -24.40 1.36
CA LEU A 247 3.75 -24.09 1.58
C LEU A 247 3.87 -23.14 2.78
N ILE A 248 4.68 -23.48 3.77
CA ILE A 248 4.89 -22.65 4.97
C ILE A 248 6.35 -22.51 5.34
N ASN A 249 6.63 -21.55 6.24
CA ASN A 249 7.97 -21.21 6.69
C ASN A 249 8.89 -20.94 5.51
N LEU A 250 8.34 -20.32 4.47
CA LEU A 250 9.08 -20.01 3.26
C LEU A 250 10.15 -18.97 3.56
N SER A 251 11.33 -19.22 3.01
CA SER A 251 12.47 -18.31 3.07
C SER A 251 13.14 -18.23 1.72
N GLY A 252 13.62 -17.04 1.37
CA GLY A 252 14.28 -16.78 0.10
C GLY A 252 13.37 -16.30 -1.02
N ILE A 253 12.09 -16.05 -0.76
CA ILE A 253 11.17 -15.40 -1.71
C ILE A 253 10.72 -14.07 -1.12
N SER A 254 10.91 -12.98 -1.85
CA SER A 254 10.54 -11.64 -1.44
C SER A 254 9.81 -10.90 -2.56
N VAL A 255 8.87 -10.05 -2.17
CA VAL A 255 8.14 -9.16 -3.07
C VAL A 255 8.35 -7.72 -2.64
N ARG A 256 8.45 -6.79 -3.60
CA ARG A 256 8.57 -5.37 -3.29
C ARG A 256 7.20 -4.74 -3.08
N VAL A 257 6.97 -4.16 -1.91
CA VAL A 257 5.77 -3.42 -1.51
C VAL A 257 6.19 -2.04 -1.04
N LEU A 258 5.65 -0.98 -1.65
CA LEU A 258 5.89 0.42 -1.24
C LEU A 258 7.34 0.71 -0.83
N PHE A 259 8.26 0.50 -1.77
CA PHE A 259 9.72 0.67 -1.65
C PHE A 259 10.49 -0.34 -0.77
N VAL A 260 9.82 -1.16 0.04
CA VAL A 260 10.44 -2.17 0.93
C VAL A 260 10.29 -3.58 0.35
N TRP A 261 11.22 -4.48 0.67
CA TRP A 261 11.11 -5.91 0.36
C TRP A 261 10.46 -6.65 1.53
N ALA A 262 9.36 -7.36 1.26
CA ALA A 262 8.68 -8.21 2.21
C ALA A 262 8.87 -9.68 1.84
N ASN A 263 9.10 -10.54 2.83
CA ASN A 263 9.25 -11.97 2.59
C ASN A 263 7.89 -12.63 2.48
N ILE A 264 7.73 -13.49 1.47
CA ILE A 264 6.58 -14.39 1.38
C ILE A 264 6.88 -15.58 2.28
N ILE A 265 6.05 -15.79 3.30
CA ILE A 265 6.27 -16.81 4.33
C ILE A 265 5.32 -18.01 4.20
N GLU A 266 4.19 -17.84 3.52
CA GLU A 266 3.20 -18.89 3.28
C GLU A 266 2.54 -18.73 1.91
N VAL A 267 2.26 -19.86 1.25
CA VAL A 267 1.41 -19.95 0.06
C VAL A 267 0.38 -21.05 0.25
N LEU A 268 -0.90 -20.72 0.12
CA LEU A 268 -2.01 -21.68 0.18
C LEU A 268 -2.68 -21.79 -1.18
N LYS A 269 -2.95 -23.02 -1.61
CA LYS A 269 -3.73 -23.32 -2.79
C LYS A 269 -5.12 -23.79 -2.38
N ARG A 270 -6.14 -23.02 -2.74
CA ARG A 270 -7.57 -23.38 -2.66
C ARG A 270 -8.18 -23.25 -4.06
N ASP A 271 -9.21 -22.41 -4.21
CA ASP A 271 -9.75 -21.98 -5.50
C ASP A 271 -8.82 -20.98 -6.20
N GLN A 272 -8.01 -20.27 -5.40
CA GLN A 272 -6.97 -19.32 -5.81
C GLN A 272 -5.68 -19.61 -5.04
N LEU A 273 -4.58 -19.04 -5.51
CA LEU A 273 -3.31 -19.00 -4.78
C LEU A 273 -3.30 -17.79 -3.86
N GLN A 274 -3.20 -18.04 -2.56
CA GLN A 274 -3.04 -17.03 -1.54
C GLN A 274 -1.57 -16.94 -1.14
N PHE A 275 -0.96 -15.78 -1.29
CA PHE A 275 0.41 -15.50 -0.85
C PHE A 275 0.36 -14.62 0.39
N SER A 276 1.09 -15.00 1.44
CA SER A 276 1.12 -14.28 2.71
C SER A 276 2.52 -13.79 3.06
N ILE A 277 2.57 -12.55 3.56
CA ILE A 277 3.78 -11.94 4.17
C ILE A 277 3.67 -11.86 5.70
N GLY A 278 2.73 -12.62 6.29
CA GLY A 278 2.43 -12.63 7.72
C GLY A 278 1.27 -11.72 8.09
N ILE A 279 1.45 -10.40 7.94
CA ILE A 279 0.42 -9.41 8.31
C ILE A 279 -0.63 -9.16 7.22
N ALA A 280 -0.35 -9.59 5.98
CA ALA A 280 -1.20 -9.36 4.83
C ALA A 280 -1.14 -10.54 3.87
N SER A 281 -2.18 -10.68 3.05
CA SER A 281 -2.26 -11.68 1.99
C SER A 281 -2.75 -11.07 0.68
N ALA A 282 -2.30 -11.63 -0.43
CA ALA A 282 -2.79 -11.35 -1.77
C ALA A 282 -3.25 -12.64 -2.45
N TYR A 283 -4.28 -12.53 -3.29
CA TYR A 283 -4.91 -13.66 -3.96
C TYR A 283 -4.75 -13.53 -5.47
N PHE A 284 -4.37 -14.62 -6.11
CA PHE A 284 -4.18 -14.68 -7.55
C PHE A 284 -4.83 -15.94 -8.13
N PRO A 285 -5.40 -15.86 -9.33
CA PRO A 285 -6.00 -17.02 -9.97
C PRO A 285 -4.89 -18.01 -10.39
N ILE A 286 -5.21 -19.30 -10.29
CA ILE A 286 -4.22 -20.40 -10.47
C ILE A 286 -3.65 -20.42 -11.90
N ASP A 287 -4.47 -20.03 -12.87
CA ASP A 287 -4.14 -19.99 -14.30
C ASP A 287 -2.97 -19.07 -14.63
N SER A 288 -2.76 -18.01 -13.84
CA SER A 288 -1.61 -17.10 -13.96
C SER A 288 -0.26 -17.75 -13.67
N PHE A 289 -0.25 -18.99 -13.17
CA PHE A 289 0.96 -19.72 -12.76
C PHE A 289 1.16 -21.03 -13.52
N TYR A 290 0.48 -21.25 -14.66
CA TYR A 290 0.76 -22.43 -15.49
C TYR A 290 2.12 -22.39 -16.16
N ASP A 291 2.64 -21.19 -16.46
CA ASP A 291 3.96 -21.00 -17.06
C ASP A 291 4.99 -20.54 -16.02
N SER A 292 6.19 -21.12 -16.07
CA SER A 292 7.30 -20.71 -15.21
C SER A 292 7.94 -19.41 -15.69
N PRO A 293 8.05 -18.39 -14.81
CA PRO A 293 8.72 -17.14 -15.17
C PRO A 293 10.21 -17.37 -15.37
N LYS A 294 10.81 -16.63 -16.30
CA LYS A 294 12.26 -16.61 -16.45
C LYS A 294 12.87 -15.45 -15.68
N CYS A 295 14.09 -15.65 -15.22
CA CYS A 295 14.79 -14.60 -14.53
C CYS A 295 14.98 -13.35 -15.38
N GLY A 296 14.90 -12.17 -14.76
CA GLY A 296 15.00 -10.87 -15.43
C GLY A 296 13.68 -10.38 -16.06
N CYS A 297 13.11 -11.14 -16.99
CA CYS A 297 11.95 -10.71 -17.80
C CYS A 297 10.59 -11.31 -17.40
N GLY A 298 10.56 -12.23 -16.44
CA GLY A 298 9.32 -12.85 -15.94
C GLY A 298 8.65 -13.69 -17.03
N LEU A 299 7.35 -13.47 -17.27
CA LEU A 299 6.59 -14.13 -18.33
C LEU A 299 6.70 -13.42 -19.69
N ASN A 300 7.25 -12.19 -19.75
CA ASN A 300 7.26 -11.34 -20.95
C ASN A 300 8.57 -11.40 -21.76
N CYS A 301 9.25 -12.54 -21.74
CA CYS A 301 10.51 -12.71 -22.42
C CYS A 301 10.31 -12.86 -23.93
N LYS A 302 10.16 -11.75 -24.65
CA LYS A 302 10.16 -11.74 -26.11
C LYS A 302 11.54 -12.24 -26.61
N PRO A 303 11.59 -13.14 -27.60
CA PRO A 303 12.85 -13.42 -28.28
C PRO A 303 13.35 -12.10 -28.88
N ARG A 304 14.60 -11.73 -28.58
CA ARG A 304 15.24 -10.64 -29.31
C ARG A 304 15.42 -11.11 -30.75
N ILE A 305 14.50 -10.74 -31.63
CA ILE A 305 14.77 -10.77 -33.06
C ILE A 305 15.90 -9.78 -33.26
N ASN A 306 17.11 -10.28 -33.52
CA ASN A 306 18.22 -9.42 -33.90
C ASN A 306 17.87 -8.83 -35.27
N PRO A 307 17.63 -7.52 -35.42
CA PRO A 307 17.27 -6.94 -36.72
C PRO A 307 18.40 -7.03 -37.76
N PHE A 308 19.57 -7.56 -37.38
CA PHE A 308 20.74 -7.74 -38.24
C PHE A 308 20.88 -9.10 -38.92
N ILE A 309 19.98 -10.06 -38.70
CA ILE A 309 19.97 -11.31 -39.49
C ILE A 309 18.77 -11.27 -40.43
N VAL A 310 18.94 -10.56 -41.55
CA VAL A 310 18.18 -10.86 -42.76
C VAL A 310 18.84 -12.08 -43.37
N SER A 311 18.17 -13.23 -43.26
CA SER A 311 18.51 -14.44 -43.96
C SER A 311 18.45 -14.17 -45.46
N SER A 312 19.60 -14.09 -46.12
CA SER A 312 19.71 -14.19 -47.57
C SER A 312 19.25 -15.59 -47.97
N SER A 313 18.03 -15.67 -48.50
CA SER A 313 17.55 -16.78 -49.34
C SER A 313 17.76 -16.40 -50.80
#